data_AF-A0A7L2RWR9-F1
#
_entry.id   AF-A0A7L2RWR9-F1
#
_cell.length_a   1.000
_cell.length_b   1.000
_cell.length_c   1.000
_cell.angle_alpha   90.00
_cell.angle_beta   90.00
_cell.angle_gamma   90.00
#
_symmetry.space_group_name_H-M   'P 1'
#
loop_
_entity.id
_entity.type
_entity.pdbx_description
1 polymer ?
#
loop_
_entity_poly.entity_id
_entity_poly.type
_entity_poly.pdbx_seq_one_letter_code
_entity_poly.pdbx_strand_id
1 'polypeptide(L)'
;PPGDFGGVSPSRAQKLRAWNRLDWELYRHLNGSFWKRAEAFGIPRLRREVRRLRERREGLAKMCLKGGGPLPARDIPEGRFRPFQPPGGGDVLGFALREGLEPPERELCVR
;
A
#
# COMPACT_ATOMS: atom_id res chain seq x y z
N PRO A 1 -7.17 21.75 -10.20
CA PRO A 1 -6.69 20.87 -11.29
C PRO A 1 -5.68 19.83 -10.75
N PRO A 2 -5.94 18.52 -10.90
CA PRO A 2 -4.90 17.54 -10.58
C PRO A 2 -3.77 17.75 -11.59
N GLY A 3 -2.58 18.07 -11.08
CA GLY A 3 -1.41 18.31 -11.93
C GLY A 3 -1.16 17.07 -12.78
N ASP A 4 -1.07 17.29 -14.10
CA ASP A 4 -0.53 16.31 -15.04
C ASP A 4 0.94 16.08 -14.67
N PHE A 5 1.19 15.08 -13.80
CA PHE A 5 2.52 14.56 -13.57
C PHE A 5 2.89 13.73 -14.80
N GLY A 6 3.18 14.44 -15.91
CA GLY A 6 3.51 13.84 -17.18
C GLY A 6 4.42 12.63 -16.97
N GLY A 7 4.01 11.49 -17.55
CA GLY A 7 4.63 10.20 -17.29
C GLY A 7 6.15 10.24 -17.41
N VAL A 8 6.83 9.40 -16.64
CA VAL A 8 8.30 9.40 -16.62
C VAL A 8 8.83 8.97 -17.99
N SER A 9 9.38 9.92 -18.76
CA SER A 9 10.00 9.64 -20.05
C SER A 9 11.17 8.65 -19.90
N PRO A 10 11.54 7.89 -20.95
CA PRO A 10 12.63 6.91 -20.86
C PRO A 10 13.97 7.52 -20.39
N SER A 11 14.29 8.73 -20.86
CA SER A 11 15.50 9.46 -20.46
C SER A 11 15.46 9.91 -19.00
N ARG A 12 14.29 10.37 -18.51
CA ARG A 12 14.09 10.71 -17.10
C ARG A 12 14.16 9.46 -16.21
N ALA A 13 13.60 8.34 -16.66
CA ALA A 13 13.65 7.07 -15.93
C ALA A 13 15.11 6.57 -15.78
N GLN A 14 15.93 6.70 -16.82
CA GLN A 14 17.34 6.34 -16.74
C GLN A 14 18.09 7.20 -15.72
N LYS A 15 17.85 8.52 -15.71
CA LYS A 15 18.44 9.43 -14.72
C LYS A 15 18.00 9.06 -13.30
N LEU A 16 16.72 8.75 -13.07
CA LEU A 16 16.22 8.34 -11.76
C LEU A 16 16.85 7.03 -11.27
N ARG A 17 17.05 6.05 -12.16
CA ARG A 17 17.76 4.81 -11.84
C ARG A 17 19.22 5.04 -11.53
N ALA A 18 19.89 5.91 -12.28
CA ALA A 18 21.29 6.26 -12.01
C ALA A 18 21.44 6.97 -10.66
N TRP A 19 20.50 7.86 -10.33
CA TRP A 19 20.48 8.57 -9.05
C TRP A 19 20.22 7.62 -7.86
N ASN A 20 19.30 6.65 -8.01
CA ASN A 20 19.06 5.58 -7.01
C ASN A 20 19.75 4.26 -7.39
N ARG A 21 21.03 4.30 -7.77
CA ARG A 21 21.73 3.13 -8.32
C ARG A 21 21.66 1.90 -7.41
N LEU A 22 21.86 2.09 -6.10
CA LEU A 22 21.84 0.98 -5.14
C LEU A 22 20.46 0.31 -5.10
N ASP A 23 19.40 1.09 -4.89
CA ASP A 23 18.03 0.57 -4.85
C ASP A 23 17.62 -0.07 -6.17
N TRP A 24 18.09 0.47 -7.30
CA TRP A 24 17.84 -0.11 -8.61
C TRP A 24 18.45 -1.52 -8.75
N GLU A 25 19.69 -1.72 -8.31
CA GLU A 25 20.31 -3.04 -8.34
C GLU A 25 19.65 -4.02 -7.36
N LEU A 26 19.26 -3.55 -6.17
CA LEU A 26 18.49 -4.36 -5.21
C LEU A 26 17.13 -4.78 -5.80
N TYR A 27 16.40 -3.84 -6.41
CA TYR A 27 15.14 -4.10 -7.07
C TYR A 27 15.29 -5.17 -8.16
N ARG A 28 16.30 -5.05 -9.03
CA ARG A 28 16.55 -6.04 -10.09
C ARG A 28 16.81 -7.43 -9.54
N HIS A 29 17.67 -7.55 -8.53
CA HIS A 29 17.99 -8.83 -7.91
C HIS A 29 16.75 -9.46 -7.24
N LEU A 30 16.03 -8.68 -6.43
CA LEU A 30 14.87 -9.17 -5.69
C LEU A 30 13.69 -9.51 -6.61
N ASN A 31 13.42 -8.70 -7.64
CA ASN A 31 12.38 -8.99 -8.62
C ASN A 31 12.68 -10.29 -9.38
N GLY A 32 13.93 -10.50 -9.80
CA GLY A 32 14.35 -11.75 -10.41
C GLY A 32 14.21 -12.96 -9.49
N SER A 33 14.69 -12.85 -8.24
CA SER A 33 14.55 -13.88 -7.21
C SER A 33 13.09 -14.19 -6.86
N PHE A 34 12.23 -13.16 -6.84
CA PHE A 34 10.80 -13.31 -6.60
C PHE A 34 10.15 -14.16 -7.70
N TRP A 35 10.38 -13.83 -8.97
CA TRP A 35 9.75 -14.55 -10.08
C TRP A 35 10.20 -16.01 -10.16
N LYS A 36 11.49 -16.29 -9.92
CA LYS A 36 11.97 -17.68 -9.80
C LYS A 36 11.22 -18.47 -8.71
N ARG A 37 10.98 -17.86 -7.54
CA ARG A 37 10.21 -18.48 -6.46
C ARG A 37 8.73 -18.60 -6.81
N ALA A 38 8.15 -17.61 -7.49
CA ALA A 38 6.75 -17.62 -7.93
C ALA A 38 6.49 -18.73 -8.95
N GLU A 39 7.42 -18.94 -9.88
CA GLU A 39 7.38 -20.04 -10.85
C GLU A 39 7.47 -21.40 -10.14
N ALA A 40 8.43 -21.58 -9.23
CA ALA A 40 8.57 -22.80 -8.44
C ALA A 40 7.34 -23.09 -7.55
N PHE A 41 6.70 -22.06 -7.00
CA PHE A 41 5.44 -22.17 -6.25
C PHE A 41 4.23 -22.47 -7.15
N GLY A 42 4.32 -22.12 -8.43
CA GLY A 42 3.27 -22.25 -9.43
C GLY A 42 2.44 -20.97 -9.59
N ILE A 43 2.55 -20.33 -10.76
CA ILE A 43 1.82 -19.08 -11.07
C ILE A 43 0.29 -19.20 -10.91
N PRO A 44 -0.39 -20.29 -11.35
CA PRO A 44 -1.82 -20.42 -11.12
C PRO A 44 -2.18 -20.51 -9.63
N ARG A 45 -1.35 -21.17 -8.83
CA ARG A 45 -1.53 -21.25 -7.37
C ARG A 45 -1.33 -19.89 -6.73
N LEU A 46 -0.25 -19.17 -7.08
CA LEU A 46 0.01 -17.82 -6.60
C LEU A 46 -1.17 -16.89 -6.84
N ARG A 47 -1.76 -16.92 -8.05
CA ARG A 47 -2.94 -16.10 -8.38
C ARG A 47 -4.15 -16.41 -7.48
N ARG A 48 -4.40 -17.69 -7.16
CA ARG A 48 -5.49 -18.09 -6.25
C ARG A 48 -5.24 -17.59 -4.83
N GLU A 49 -4.02 -17.73 -4.31
CA GLU A 49 -3.68 -17.24 -2.97
C GLU A 49 -3.76 -15.71 -2.88
N VAL A 50 -3.28 -14.99 -3.90
CA VAL A 50 -3.41 -13.52 -3.97
C VAL A 50 -4.88 -13.10 -3.99
N ARG A 51 -5.75 -13.83 -4.71
CA ARG A 51 -7.19 -13.56 -4.71
C ARG A 51 -7.78 -13.76 -3.31
N ARG A 52 -7.50 -14.89 -2.66
CA ARG A 52 -7.96 -15.19 -1.29
C ARG A 52 -7.48 -14.14 -0.29
N LEU A 53 -6.24 -13.67 -0.43
CA LEU A 53 -5.68 -12.61 0.40
C LEU A 53 -6.43 -11.29 0.20
N ARG A 54 -6.76 -10.93 -1.05
CA ARG A 54 -7.54 -9.72 -1.36
C ARG A 54 -8.96 -9.79 -0.78
N GLU A 55 -9.64 -10.92 -0.91
CA GLU A 55 -10.97 -11.15 -0.33
C GLU A 55 -10.96 -10.98 1.19
N ARG A 56 -9.97 -11.57 1.87
CA ARG A 56 -9.80 -11.40 3.32
C ARG A 56 -9.51 -9.95 3.71
N ARG A 57 -8.63 -9.27 2.98
CA ARG A 57 -8.31 -7.86 3.21
C ARG A 57 -9.57 -6.99 3.05
N GLU A 58 -10.39 -7.26 2.04
CA GLU A 58 -11.64 -6.53 1.81
C GLU A 58 -12.66 -6.79 2.92
N GLY A 59 -12.81 -8.02 3.37
CA GLY A 59 -13.66 -8.36 4.51
C GLY A 59 -13.25 -7.62 5.79
N LEU A 60 -11.95 -7.63 6.11
CA LEU A 60 -11.39 -6.87 7.24
C LEU A 60 -11.58 -5.38 7.06
N ALA A 61 -11.36 -4.83 5.86
CA ALA A 61 -11.56 -3.41 5.60
C ALA A 61 -13.01 -2.98 5.83
N LYS A 62 -14.00 -3.77 5.39
CA LYS A 62 -15.43 -3.51 5.62
C LYS A 62 -15.82 -3.59 7.10
N MET A 63 -15.20 -4.50 7.83
CA MET A 63 -15.45 -4.67 9.27
C MET A 63 -14.81 -3.55 10.10
N CYS A 64 -13.54 -3.25 9.82
CA CYS A 64 -12.72 -2.40 10.68
C CYS A 64 -12.68 -0.94 10.26
N LEU A 65 -12.70 -0.61 8.97
CA LEU A 65 -12.36 0.73 8.49
C LEU A 65 -13.59 1.58 8.21
N LYS A 66 -13.56 2.83 8.69
CA LYS A 66 -14.51 3.87 8.30
C LYS A 66 -14.35 4.17 6.80
N GLY A 67 -15.45 4.05 6.06
CA GLY A 67 -15.45 4.25 4.60
C GLY A 67 -14.79 3.12 3.79
N GLY A 68 -14.34 2.04 4.43
CA GLY A 68 -13.83 0.83 3.75
C GLY A 68 -12.48 0.97 3.04
N GLY A 69 -11.77 2.08 3.22
CA GLY A 69 -10.52 2.35 2.52
C GLY A 69 -9.70 3.49 3.11
N PRO A 70 -8.61 3.89 2.41
CA PRO A 70 -7.73 4.95 2.88
C PRO A 70 -8.44 6.31 2.92
N LEU A 71 -8.12 7.10 3.93
CA LEU A 71 -8.67 8.45 4.16
C LEU A 71 -7.55 9.49 4.21
N PRO A 72 -7.81 10.74 3.78
CA PRO A 72 -6.90 11.86 4.02
C PRO A 72 -6.63 12.05 5.51
N ALA A 73 -5.42 12.48 5.86
CA ALA A 73 -5.02 12.64 7.27
C ALA A 73 -5.94 13.57 8.09
N ARG A 74 -6.56 14.57 7.44
CA ARG A 74 -7.54 15.48 8.06
C ARG A 74 -8.83 14.79 8.49
N ASP A 75 -9.18 13.67 7.85
CA ASP A 75 -10.43 12.94 8.10
C ASP A 75 -10.22 11.78 9.09
N ILE A 76 -9.02 11.66 9.67
CA ILE A 76 -8.65 10.62 10.65
C ILE A 76 -8.66 11.23 12.05
N PRO A 77 -9.62 10.86 12.93
CA PRO A 77 -9.75 11.46 14.26
C PRO A 77 -8.68 10.95 15.24
N GLU A 78 -8.40 9.64 15.23
CA GLU A 78 -7.43 9.03 16.13
C GLU A 78 -5.99 9.34 15.70
N GLY A 79 -5.26 10.11 16.51
CA GLY A 79 -3.91 10.60 16.19
C GLY A 79 -2.90 9.50 15.86
N ARG A 80 -3.01 8.31 16.48
CA ARG A 80 -2.11 7.17 16.22
C ARG A 80 -2.23 6.58 14.81
N PHE A 81 -3.36 6.80 14.13
CA PHE A 81 -3.58 6.35 12.75
C PHE A 81 -3.36 7.46 11.73
N ARG A 82 -3.08 8.68 12.19
CA ARG A 82 -2.84 9.82 11.33
C ARG A 82 -1.39 9.77 10.81
N PRO A 83 -1.18 9.62 9.50
CA PRO A 83 0.17 9.56 8.95
C PRO A 83 0.83 10.94 8.95
N PHE A 84 2.16 10.94 9.09
CA PHE A 84 2.98 12.13 8.87
C PHE A 84 2.74 12.69 7.47
N GLN A 85 2.62 14.02 7.36
CA GLN A 85 2.48 14.72 6.08
C GLN A 85 3.80 15.40 5.70
N PRO A 86 4.40 15.04 4.56
CA PRO A 86 5.65 15.64 4.13
C PRO A 86 5.45 17.13 3.77
N PRO A 87 6.37 18.01 4.19
CA PRO A 87 6.34 19.41 3.78
C PRO A 87 6.59 19.52 2.27
N GLY A 88 5.86 20.41 1.59
CA GLY A 88 6.02 20.64 0.15
C GLY A 88 5.09 19.80 -0.75
N GLY A 89 4.20 18.98 -0.18
CA GLY A 89 3.07 18.39 -0.89
C GLY A 89 3.08 16.86 -0.95
N GLY A 90 1.97 16.32 -1.47
CA GLY A 90 1.68 14.88 -1.46
C GLY A 90 0.89 14.48 -0.22
N ASP A 91 -0.37 14.10 -0.40
CA ASP A 91 -1.21 13.64 0.69
C ASP A 91 -0.89 12.18 1.02
N VAL A 92 -0.33 11.94 2.20
CA VAL A 92 -0.19 10.58 2.71
C VAL A 92 -1.53 10.16 3.32
N LEU A 93 -2.15 9.15 2.72
CA LEU A 93 -3.42 8.60 3.20
C LEU A 93 -3.18 7.67 4.39
N GLY A 94 -4.11 7.66 5.32
CA GLY A 94 -4.15 6.71 6.45
C GLY A 94 -5.49 5.99 6.48
N PHE A 95 -5.92 5.56 7.67
CA PHE A 95 -7.21 4.93 7.87
C PHE A 95 -7.83 5.37 9.20
N ALA A 96 -9.15 5.27 9.30
CA ALA A 96 -9.86 5.45 10.55
C ALA A 96 -10.67 4.18 10.84
N LEU A 97 -10.83 3.84 12.11
CA LEU A 97 -11.66 2.71 12.50
C LEU A 97 -13.15 3.07 12.41
N ARG A 98 -13.98 2.07 12.19
CA ARG A 98 -15.43 2.19 12.26
C ARG A 98 -15.83 2.56 13.70
N GLU A 99 -16.86 3.40 13.80
CA GLU A 99 -17.43 3.79 15.09
C GLU A 99 -18.26 2.62 15.67
N GLY A 100 -18.35 2.53 17.00
CA GLY A 100 -19.16 1.52 17.68
C GLY A 100 -18.63 0.08 17.61
N LEU A 101 -17.32 -0.13 17.40
CA LEU A 101 -16.71 -1.45 17.54
C LEU A 101 -16.70 -1.89 19.00
N GLU A 102 -17.18 -3.10 19.26
CA GLU A 102 -17.09 -3.71 20.60
C GLU A 102 -15.63 -3.88 21.02
N PRO A 103 -15.30 -3.90 22.33
CA PRO A 103 -13.90 -3.94 22.78
C PRO A 103 -13.03 -5.04 22.13
N PRO A 104 -13.51 -6.30 21.96
CA PRO A 104 -12.74 -7.33 21.27
C PRO A 104 -12.53 -7.05 19.78
N GLU A 105 -13.53 -6.51 19.08
CA GLU A 105 -13.44 -6.14 17.67
C GLU A 105 -12.47 -4.98 17.48
N ARG A 106 -12.50 -4.01 18.40
CA ARG A 106 -11.58 -2.88 18.40
C ARG A 106 -10.14 -3.35 18.61
N GLU A 107 -9.89 -4.28 19.52
CA GLU A 107 -8.56 -4.85 19.72
C GLU A 107 -8.04 -5.55 18.46
N LEU A 108 -8.89 -6.30 17.76
CA LEU A 108 -8.56 -6.93 16.49
C LEU A 108 -8.23 -5.90 15.41
N CYS A 109 -9.05 -4.85 15.27
CA CYS A 109 -8.94 -3.87 14.19
C CYS A 109 -7.80 -2.85 14.36
N VAL A 110 -7.23 -2.74 15.57
CA VAL A 110 -6.07 -1.88 15.87
C VAL A 110 -4.75 -2.58 15.53
N ARG A 111 -4.77 -3.90 15.37
CA ARG A 111 -3.58 -4.76 15.27
C ARG A 111 -2.99 -4.85 13.86
#